data_AF-A0A962ZU57-F1
#
_entry.id   AF-A0A962ZU57-F1
#
_cell.length_a   1.000
_cell.length_b   1.000
_cell.length_c   1.000
_cell.angle_alpha   90.00
_cell.angle_beta   90.00
_cell.angle_gamma   90.00
#
_symmetry.space_group_name_H-M   'P 1'
#
loop_
_entity.id
_entity.type
_entity.pdbx_description
1 polymer ?
#
loop_
_entity_poly.entity_id
_entity_poly.type
_entity_poly.pdbx_seq_one_letter_code
_entity_poly.pdbx_strand_id
1 'polypeptide(L)'
;RGKSVAVTDLAEFDFSKVQIGLFSAGGSISAEFAPRAGAAGCVVIDNTSHFRQEEDIPLVVPEVNPEALAGYTRRNIIANPNCSTIQMLVALKPIYDAVGIERINVATYQAVSGTGKEAIEELASQTARLLNGQEARCEVYPRQIAFNALPHIDTFQDNGYTREEMKMVWETR
;
A
#
# COMPACT_ATOMS: atom_id res chain seq x y z
N ARG A 1 -19.04 -18.68 -8.12
CA ARG A 1 -17.86 -19.35 -7.53
C ARG A 1 -17.39 -20.43 -8.51
N GLY A 2 -16.09 -20.54 -8.78
CA GLY A 2 -15.53 -21.57 -9.68
C GLY A 2 -15.74 -21.33 -11.19
N LYS A 3 -16.12 -20.11 -11.59
CA LYS A 3 -16.15 -19.73 -13.01
C LYS A 3 -14.81 -19.08 -13.36
N SER A 4 -14.19 -19.53 -14.45
CA SER A 4 -13.02 -18.86 -15.01
C SER A 4 -13.44 -17.49 -15.55
N VAL A 5 -12.69 -16.46 -15.18
CA VAL A 5 -12.85 -15.10 -15.71
C VAL A 5 -11.60 -14.79 -16.51
N ALA A 6 -11.75 -14.44 -17.78
CA ALA A 6 -10.63 -14.06 -18.62
C ALA A 6 -10.08 -12.70 -18.16
N VAL A 7 -8.75 -12.60 -18.06
CA VAL A 7 -8.07 -11.31 -17.86
C VAL A 7 -8.07 -10.58 -19.19
N THR A 8 -8.57 -9.35 -19.19
CA THR A 8 -8.65 -8.49 -20.38
C THR A 8 -7.68 -7.31 -20.26
N ASP A 9 -7.35 -6.70 -21.38
CA ASP A 9 -6.50 -5.49 -21.40
C ASP A 9 -7.22 -4.31 -20.72
N LEU A 10 -6.49 -3.61 -19.85
CA LEU A 10 -6.96 -2.42 -19.16
C LEU A 10 -7.05 -1.21 -20.12
N ALA A 11 -6.16 -1.12 -21.10
CA ALA A 11 -6.09 0.01 -22.03
C ALA A 11 -7.40 0.18 -22.83
N GLU A 12 -8.01 -0.94 -23.19
CA GLU A 12 -9.25 -1.03 -23.98
C GLU A 12 -10.51 -1.17 -23.12
N PHE A 13 -10.37 -1.19 -21.80
CA PHE A 13 -11.49 -1.46 -20.90
C PHE A 13 -12.47 -0.28 -20.83
N ASP A 14 -13.76 -0.60 -20.93
CA ASP A 14 -14.86 0.36 -20.80
C ASP A 14 -15.36 0.41 -19.34
N PHE A 15 -14.91 1.44 -18.61
CA PHE A 15 -15.26 1.63 -17.20
C PHE A 15 -16.74 1.93 -16.94
N SER A 16 -17.54 2.30 -17.95
CA SER A 16 -18.99 2.49 -17.77
C SER A 16 -19.74 1.18 -17.46
N LYS A 17 -19.11 0.04 -17.72
CA LYS A 17 -19.67 -1.29 -17.50
C LYS A 17 -19.58 -1.78 -16.06
N VAL A 18 -18.89 -1.05 -15.18
CA VAL A 18 -18.62 -1.48 -13.79
C VAL A 18 -18.95 -0.37 -12.80
N GLN A 19 -19.43 -0.77 -11.63
CA GLN A 19 -19.75 0.17 -10.56
C GLN A 19 -18.55 0.44 -9.65
N ILE A 20 -17.67 -0.56 -9.48
CA ILE A 20 -16.52 -0.50 -8.56
C ILE A 20 -15.28 -1.06 -9.26
N GLY A 21 -14.15 -0.37 -9.11
CA GLY A 21 -12.82 -0.79 -9.56
C GLY A 21 -11.85 -0.92 -8.39
N LEU A 22 -11.26 -2.11 -8.22
CA LEU A 22 -10.23 -2.34 -7.20
C LEU A 22 -8.85 -2.24 -7.85
N PHE A 23 -8.09 -1.21 -7.51
CA PHE A 23 -6.83 -0.89 -8.17
C PHE A 23 -5.65 -1.28 -7.28
N SER A 24 -4.73 -2.07 -7.82
CA SER A 24 -3.49 -2.47 -7.13
C SER A 24 -2.36 -2.78 -8.11
N ALA A 25 -2.32 -2.05 -9.24
CA ALA A 25 -1.41 -2.29 -10.36
C ALA A 25 -0.18 -1.36 -10.37
N GLY A 26 0.01 -0.55 -9.33
CA GLY A 26 1.12 0.41 -9.21
C GLY A 26 0.71 1.85 -9.48
N GLY A 27 1.40 2.80 -8.84
CA GLY A 27 0.97 4.20 -8.78
C GLY A 27 0.88 4.90 -10.14
N SER A 28 1.74 4.56 -11.10
CA SER A 28 1.69 5.12 -12.45
C SER A 28 0.43 4.71 -13.20
N ILE A 29 0.00 3.44 -13.05
CA ILE A 29 -1.24 2.94 -13.63
C ILE A 29 -2.44 3.61 -12.95
N SER A 30 -2.43 3.76 -11.62
CA SER A 30 -3.51 4.46 -10.92
C SER A 30 -3.60 5.94 -11.34
N ALA A 31 -2.47 6.62 -11.53
CA ALA A 31 -2.43 8.00 -12.01
C ALA A 31 -3.13 8.18 -13.36
N GLU A 32 -2.96 7.22 -14.28
CA GLU A 32 -3.58 7.27 -15.61
C GLU A 32 -5.04 6.81 -15.60
N PHE A 33 -5.33 5.67 -14.98
CA PHE A 33 -6.59 4.95 -15.17
C PHE A 33 -7.64 5.26 -14.10
N ALA A 34 -7.26 5.60 -12.87
CA ALA A 34 -8.25 5.90 -11.82
C ALA A 34 -9.09 7.14 -12.15
N PRO A 35 -8.51 8.26 -12.65
CA PRO A 35 -9.32 9.41 -13.07
C PRO A 35 -10.26 9.09 -14.23
N ARG A 36 -9.80 8.26 -15.19
CA ARG A 36 -10.63 7.79 -16.32
C ARG A 36 -11.82 6.96 -15.84
N ALA A 37 -11.58 6.03 -14.92
CA ALA A 37 -12.62 5.21 -14.32
C ALA A 37 -13.62 6.04 -13.50
N GLY A 38 -13.11 6.95 -12.66
CA GLY A 38 -13.92 7.86 -11.86
C GLY A 38 -14.83 8.76 -12.70
N ALA A 39 -14.30 9.31 -13.80
CA ALA A 39 -15.06 10.12 -14.75
C ALA A 39 -16.15 9.33 -15.50
N ALA A 40 -15.96 8.01 -15.67
CA ALA A 40 -16.96 7.12 -16.27
C ALA A 40 -18.05 6.65 -15.29
N GLY A 41 -18.00 7.07 -14.02
CA GLY A 41 -18.96 6.71 -12.98
C GLY A 41 -18.60 5.45 -12.18
N CYS A 42 -17.42 4.87 -12.41
CA CYS A 42 -16.90 3.77 -11.60
C CYS A 42 -16.26 4.31 -10.32
N VAL A 43 -16.64 3.77 -9.15
CA VAL A 43 -16.00 4.10 -7.88
C VAL A 43 -14.70 3.31 -7.74
N VAL A 44 -13.57 4.01 -7.75
CA VAL A 44 -12.25 3.42 -7.63
C VAL A 44 -11.86 3.30 -6.17
N ILE A 45 -11.41 2.12 -5.75
CA ILE A 45 -10.72 1.88 -4.47
C ILE A 45 -9.26 1.58 -4.81
N ASP A 46 -8.37 2.52 -4.56
CA ASP A 46 -6.98 2.48 -4.99
C ASP A 46 -6.03 2.08 -3.86
N ASN A 47 -5.36 0.93 -4.02
CA ASN A 47 -4.36 0.37 -3.11
C ASN A 47 -2.94 0.85 -3.39
N THR A 48 -2.78 1.89 -4.22
CA THR A 48 -1.48 2.54 -4.40
C THR A 48 -1.33 3.74 -3.47
N SER A 49 -0.11 4.28 -3.41
CA SER A 49 0.15 5.49 -2.62
C SER A 49 -0.15 6.79 -3.36
N HIS A 50 -0.60 6.73 -4.63
CA HIS A 50 -0.63 7.91 -5.51
C HIS A 50 -1.58 8.99 -5.01
N PHE A 51 -2.80 8.61 -4.60
CA PHE A 51 -3.86 9.54 -4.22
C PHE A 51 -3.98 9.83 -2.71
N ARG A 52 -3.14 9.22 -1.87
CA ARG A 52 -3.34 9.20 -0.40
C ARG A 52 -3.22 10.57 0.28
N GLN A 53 -2.62 11.55 -0.39
CA GLN A 53 -2.43 12.90 0.13
C GLN A 53 -3.24 13.96 -0.64
N GLU A 54 -4.08 13.55 -1.60
CA GLU A 54 -4.96 14.50 -2.29
C GLU A 54 -6.14 14.87 -1.38
N GLU A 55 -6.31 16.16 -1.08
CA GLU A 55 -7.34 16.65 -0.13
C GLU A 55 -8.78 16.34 -0.58
N ASP A 56 -9.01 16.18 -1.88
CA ASP A 56 -10.32 15.85 -2.46
C ASP A 56 -10.59 14.34 -2.54
N ILE A 57 -9.64 13.49 -2.14
CA ILE A 57 -9.77 12.02 -2.15
C ILE A 57 -9.69 11.48 -0.71
N PRO A 58 -10.72 10.77 -0.22
CA PRO A 58 -10.70 10.24 1.13
C PRO A 58 -9.72 9.08 1.28
N LEU A 59 -8.89 9.15 2.32
CA LEU A 59 -8.06 8.06 2.83
C LEU A 59 -8.81 7.34 3.95
N VAL A 60 -9.18 6.07 3.75
CA VAL A 60 -10.17 5.40 4.60
C VAL A 60 -9.61 4.13 5.27
N VAL A 61 -9.76 4.05 6.58
CA VAL A 61 -9.73 2.81 7.37
C VAL A 61 -11.13 2.63 7.99
N PRO A 62 -11.92 1.63 7.55
CA PRO A 62 -13.33 1.50 7.96
C PRO A 62 -13.57 1.47 9.47
N GLU A 63 -12.66 0.90 10.25
CA GLU A 63 -12.76 0.81 11.71
C GLU A 63 -12.36 2.11 12.42
N VAL A 64 -11.79 3.09 11.72
CA VAL A 64 -11.18 4.29 12.30
C VAL A 64 -11.93 5.56 11.90
N ASN A 65 -12.20 5.73 10.60
CA ASN A 65 -12.79 6.95 10.02
C ASN A 65 -13.80 6.64 8.90
N PRO A 66 -14.83 5.80 9.12
CA PRO A 66 -15.79 5.41 8.08
C PRO A 66 -16.55 6.60 7.49
N GLU A 67 -16.73 7.68 8.25
CA GLU A 67 -17.39 8.92 7.80
C GLU A 67 -16.64 9.63 6.66
N ALA A 68 -15.31 9.47 6.56
CA ALA A 68 -14.51 10.04 5.49
C ALA A 68 -14.92 9.51 4.12
N LEU A 69 -15.49 8.29 4.08
CA LEU A 69 -15.99 7.67 2.87
C LEU A 69 -16.93 8.60 2.09
N ALA A 70 -17.77 9.39 2.76
CA ALA A 70 -18.71 10.31 2.10
C ALA A 70 -18.06 11.28 1.10
N GLY A 71 -16.75 11.56 1.26
CA GLY A 71 -15.97 12.40 0.36
C GLY A 71 -15.66 11.78 -1.01
N TYR A 72 -15.90 10.47 -1.22
CA TYR A 72 -15.49 9.78 -2.46
C TYR A 72 -16.10 10.38 -3.73
N THR A 73 -17.29 10.97 -3.61
CA THR A 73 -18.09 11.49 -4.72
C THR A 73 -17.44 12.68 -5.45
N ARG A 74 -16.42 13.32 -4.87
CA ARG A 74 -15.68 14.42 -5.51
C ARG A 74 -14.94 13.98 -6.77
N ARG A 75 -14.32 12.79 -6.71
CA ARG A 75 -13.48 12.24 -7.79
C ARG A 75 -13.88 10.82 -8.21
N ASN A 76 -14.83 10.21 -7.50
CA ASN A 76 -15.12 8.77 -7.55
C ASN A 76 -13.90 7.90 -7.24
N ILE A 77 -13.01 8.37 -6.36
CA ILE A 77 -11.80 7.66 -5.94
C ILE A 77 -11.78 7.63 -4.42
N ILE A 78 -11.38 6.49 -3.85
CA ILE A 78 -11.10 6.25 -2.43
C ILE A 78 -9.68 5.72 -2.36
N ALA A 79 -8.84 6.31 -1.52
CA ALA A 79 -7.49 5.83 -1.29
C ALA A 79 -7.47 4.81 -0.14
N ASN A 80 -6.84 3.66 -0.38
CA ASN A 80 -6.54 2.67 0.64
C ASN A 80 -5.16 3.00 1.24
N PRO A 81 -5.02 3.11 2.58
CA PRO A 81 -3.75 3.48 3.21
C PRO A 81 -2.65 2.43 3.11
N ASN A 82 -1.46 2.77 3.62
CA ASN A 82 -0.33 1.86 3.78
C ASN A 82 -0.68 0.74 4.78
N CYS A 83 -0.16 -0.46 4.51
CA CYS A 83 -0.42 -1.64 5.34
C CYS A 83 -0.01 -1.46 6.81
N SER A 84 1.15 -0.85 7.06
CA SER A 84 1.65 -0.56 8.41
C SER A 84 0.78 0.48 9.12
N THR A 85 0.29 1.49 8.41
CA THR A 85 -0.68 2.46 8.94
C THR A 85 -1.98 1.76 9.35
N ILE A 86 -2.57 0.95 8.46
CA ILE A 86 -3.86 0.28 8.71
C ILE A 86 -3.80 -0.55 10.00
N GLN A 87 -2.84 -1.46 10.11
CA GLN A 87 -2.75 -2.33 11.29
C GLN A 87 -2.52 -1.54 12.58
N MET A 88 -1.76 -0.44 12.50
CA MET A 88 -1.48 0.43 13.65
C MET A 88 -2.75 1.15 14.08
N LEU A 89 -3.47 1.79 13.16
CA LEU A 89 -4.65 2.58 13.50
C LEU A 89 -5.81 1.73 13.99
N VAL A 90 -6.04 0.55 13.38
CA VAL A 90 -7.07 -0.38 13.87
C VAL A 90 -6.80 -0.79 15.33
N ALA A 91 -5.54 -1.07 15.67
CA ALA A 91 -5.16 -1.43 17.04
C ALA A 91 -5.26 -0.24 18.01
N LEU A 92 -4.91 0.97 17.56
CA LEU A 92 -4.84 2.16 18.40
C LEU A 92 -6.18 2.90 18.56
N LYS A 93 -7.12 2.74 17.63
CA LYS A 93 -8.39 3.49 17.62
C LYS A 93 -9.16 3.40 18.94
N PRO A 94 -9.38 2.21 19.55
CA PRO A 94 -10.07 2.14 20.84
C PRO A 94 -9.34 2.87 21.97
N ILE A 95 -8.01 2.92 21.94
CA ILE A 95 -7.19 3.65 22.92
C ILE A 95 -7.32 5.15 22.70
N TYR A 96 -7.21 5.59 21.44
CA TYR A 96 -7.38 6.99 21.06
C TYR A 96 -8.75 7.52 21.48
N ASP A 97 -9.82 6.76 21.27
CA ASP A 97 -11.18 7.18 21.65
C ASP A 97 -11.38 7.25 23.17
N ALA A 98 -10.69 6.39 23.93
CA ALA A 98 -10.84 6.34 25.38
C ALA A 98 -10.04 7.43 26.11
N VAL A 99 -8.80 7.70 25.67
CA VAL A 99 -7.85 8.54 26.42
C VAL A 99 -7.01 9.48 25.54
N GLY A 100 -7.16 9.44 24.22
CA GLY A 100 -6.30 10.15 23.28
C GLY A 100 -4.90 9.55 23.17
N ILE A 101 -4.15 9.95 22.15
CA ILE A 101 -2.73 9.58 21.96
C ILE A 101 -1.97 10.83 21.52
N GLU A 102 -1.02 11.27 22.34
CA GLU A 102 -0.17 12.42 22.02
C GLU A 102 1.00 12.05 21.11
N ARG A 103 1.60 10.86 21.31
CA ARG A 103 2.79 10.43 20.59
C ARG A 103 2.85 8.91 20.43
N ILE A 104 3.20 8.46 19.23
CA ILE A 104 3.46 7.06 18.91
C ILE A 104 4.96 6.89 18.61
N ASN A 105 5.59 5.88 19.21
CA ASN A 105 6.88 5.37 18.77
C ASN A 105 6.63 3.96 18.25
N VAL A 106 7.05 3.71 17.02
CA VAL A 106 6.82 2.42 16.36
C VAL A 106 8.12 1.98 15.70
N ALA A 107 8.44 0.70 15.86
CA ALA A 107 9.50 0.01 15.14
C ALA A 107 8.85 -1.17 14.41
N THR A 108 9.01 -1.24 13.10
CA THR A 108 8.34 -2.24 12.27
C THR A 108 9.26 -3.42 12.00
N TYR A 109 8.65 -4.59 11.81
CA TYR A 109 9.31 -5.82 11.38
C TYR A 109 8.61 -6.31 10.12
N GLN A 110 8.84 -5.60 9.01
CA GLN A 110 8.10 -5.78 7.77
C GLN A 110 8.61 -7.00 6.99
N ALA A 111 7.67 -7.82 6.51
CA ALA A 111 7.97 -8.99 5.69
C ALA A 111 8.31 -8.58 4.24
N VAL A 112 9.14 -9.39 3.57
CA VAL A 112 9.55 -9.17 2.16
C VAL A 112 8.39 -9.18 1.17
N SER A 113 7.23 -9.73 1.55
CA SER A 113 6.02 -9.73 0.74
C SER A 113 5.52 -8.32 0.40
N GLY A 114 5.86 -7.31 1.21
CA GLY A 114 5.54 -5.92 0.91
C GLY A 114 6.25 -5.37 -0.34
N THR A 115 7.40 -5.93 -0.71
CA THR A 115 8.12 -5.59 -1.95
C THR A 115 7.59 -6.35 -3.16
N GLY A 116 6.89 -7.47 -2.94
CA GLY A 116 6.26 -8.27 -3.99
C GLY A 116 6.90 -9.64 -4.18
N LYS A 117 6.45 -10.34 -5.22
CA LYS A 117 6.79 -11.75 -5.46
C LYS A 117 8.30 -11.98 -5.63
N GLU A 118 8.98 -11.12 -6.37
CA GLU A 118 10.42 -11.25 -6.63
C GLU A 118 11.24 -11.19 -5.33
N ALA A 119 10.85 -10.36 -4.37
CA ALA A 119 11.51 -10.29 -3.06
C ALA A 119 11.30 -11.55 -2.20
N ILE A 120 10.13 -12.18 -2.33
CA ILE A 120 9.86 -13.48 -1.68
C ILE A 120 10.76 -14.56 -2.28
N GLU A 121 10.88 -14.59 -3.61
CA GLU A 121 11.75 -15.52 -4.33
C GLU A 121 13.23 -15.27 -3.99
N GLU A 122 13.66 -14.02 -3.88
CA GLU A 122 15.01 -13.66 -3.45
C GLU A 122 15.31 -14.14 -2.04
N LEU A 123 14.42 -13.90 -1.06
CA LEU A 123 14.63 -14.36 0.32
C LEU A 123 14.77 -15.89 0.37
N ALA A 124 13.91 -16.61 -0.35
CA ALA A 124 13.95 -18.07 -0.42
C ALA A 124 15.27 -18.56 -1.07
N SER A 125 15.67 -17.94 -2.18
CA SER A 125 16.90 -18.26 -2.91
C SER A 125 18.15 -17.99 -2.07
N GLN A 126 18.27 -16.81 -1.45
CA GLN A 126 19.37 -16.46 -0.56
C GLN A 126 19.48 -17.45 0.61
N THR A 127 18.35 -17.79 1.23
CA THR A 127 18.30 -18.74 2.35
C THR A 127 18.80 -20.13 1.92
N ALA A 128 18.29 -20.67 0.81
CA ALA A 128 18.70 -21.97 0.30
C ALA A 128 20.20 -22.00 -0.04
N ARG A 129 20.72 -20.95 -0.68
CA ARG A 129 22.14 -20.86 -1.05
C ARG A 129 23.05 -20.87 0.17
N LEU A 130 22.76 -20.03 1.16
CA LEU A 130 23.54 -19.95 2.40
C LEU A 130 23.55 -21.28 3.16
N LEU A 131 22.41 -21.96 3.24
CA LEU A 131 22.31 -23.28 3.87
C LEU A 131 23.07 -24.39 3.11
N ASN A 132 23.44 -24.16 1.85
CA ASN A 132 24.27 -25.05 1.04
C ASN A 132 25.72 -24.55 0.89
N GLY A 133 26.17 -23.60 1.72
CA GLY A 133 27.55 -23.07 1.67
C GLY A 133 27.85 -22.21 0.44
N GLN A 134 26.81 -21.70 -0.23
CA GLN A 134 26.92 -20.82 -1.39
C GLN A 134 26.67 -19.36 -0.97
N GLU A 135 27.31 -18.42 -1.67
CA GLU A 135 27.10 -16.99 -1.44
C GLU A 135 25.68 -16.55 -1.82
N ALA A 136 25.09 -15.66 -1.01
CA ALA A 136 23.82 -15.01 -1.30
C ALA A 136 23.95 -14.06 -2.52
N ARG A 137 22.89 -13.96 -3.31
CA ARG A 137 22.79 -13.00 -4.42
C ARG A 137 21.68 -12.00 -4.12
N CYS A 138 21.98 -10.73 -4.33
CA CYS A 138 21.06 -9.62 -4.05
C CYS A 138 20.70 -8.98 -5.40
N GLU A 139 19.45 -9.16 -5.83
CA GLU A 139 18.93 -8.69 -7.12
C GLU A 139 17.83 -7.64 -6.91
N VAL A 140 16.94 -7.88 -5.96
CA VAL A 140 15.85 -7.01 -5.53
C VAL A 140 16.30 -6.04 -4.44
N TYR A 141 16.94 -6.54 -3.38
CA TYR A 141 17.44 -5.70 -2.30
C TYR A 141 18.91 -5.30 -2.54
N PRO A 142 19.35 -4.12 -2.07
CA PRO A 142 20.75 -3.70 -2.24
C PRO A 142 21.74 -4.50 -1.36
N ARG A 143 21.22 -5.28 -0.41
CA ARG A 143 21.96 -6.06 0.59
C ARG A 143 21.22 -7.36 0.89
N GLN A 144 21.95 -8.36 1.40
CA GLN A 144 21.40 -9.66 1.79
C GLN A 144 20.25 -9.48 2.80
N ILE A 145 19.11 -10.12 2.54
CA ILE A 145 17.95 -10.13 3.43
C ILE A 145 17.87 -11.43 4.23
N ALA A 146 18.33 -12.56 3.70
CA ALA A 146 18.36 -13.83 4.43
C ALA A 146 19.24 -13.71 5.69
N PHE A 147 18.69 -14.12 6.84
CA PHE A 147 19.35 -14.02 8.15
C PHE A 147 19.83 -12.61 8.50
N ASN A 148 19.15 -11.57 8.00
CA ASN A 148 19.53 -10.18 8.20
C ASN A 148 18.30 -9.28 8.43
N ALA A 149 18.52 -8.04 8.82
CA ALA A 149 17.50 -6.99 8.88
C ALA A 149 17.98 -5.74 8.15
N LEU A 150 17.12 -5.16 7.31
CA LEU A 150 17.41 -3.94 6.56
C LEU A 150 16.60 -2.77 7.17
N PRO A 151 17.23 -1.80 7.83
CA PRO A 151 16.55 -0.69 8.50
C PRO A 151 16.23 0.44 7.51
N HIS A 152 15.71 0.11 6.34
CA HIS A 152 15.44 1.06 5.26
C HIS A 152 14.43 0.48 4.27
N ILE A 153 13.28 1.13 4.13
CA ILE A 153 12.22 0.75 3.18
C ILE A 153 11.80 1.99 2.40
N ASP A 154 11.73 1.87 1.07
CA ASP A 154 11.43 2.98 0.17
C ASP A 154 12.58 4.03 0.12
N THR A 155 12.36 5.23 -0.42
CA THR A 155 13.43 6.24 -0.59
C THR A 155 13.59 7.14 0.64
N PHE A 156 14.83 7.53 0.96
CA PHE A 156 15.08 8.62 1.92
C PHE A 156 14.42 9.93 1.49
N GLN A 157 14.02 10.72 2.49
CA GLN A 157 13.46 12.06 2.39
C GLN A 157 14.46 13.06 2.99
N ASP A 158 14.31 14.35 2.69
CA ASP A 158 15.24 15.40 3.14
C ASP A 158 15.32 15.54 4.67
N ASN A 159 14.29 15.10 5.39
CA ASN A 159 14.24 15.12 6.85
C ASN A 159 14.95 13.92 7.52
N GLY A 160 15.60 13.04 6.74
CA GLY A 160 16.33 11.88 7.22
C GLY A 160 15.49 10.62 7.42
N TYR A 161 14.16 10.71 7.35
CA TYR A 161 13.27 9.55 7.34
C TYR A 161 13.16 8.97 5.93
N THR A 162 12.72 7.72 5.84
CA THR A 162 12.29 7.08 4.60
C THR A 162 10.85 7.45 4.25
N ARG A 163 10.48 7.27 2.99
CA ARG A 163 9.11 7.48 2.54
C ARG A 163 8.13 6.52 3.23
N GLU A 164 8.55 5.31 3.57
CA GLU A 164 7.72 4.37 4.33
C GLU A 164 7.42 4.87 5.75
N GLU A 165 8.42 5.37 6.45
CA GLU A 165 8.23 5.99 7.77
C GLU A 165 7.34 7.24 7.69
N MET A 166 7.54 8.07 6.66
CA MET A 166 6.71 9.26 6.47
C MET A 166 5.26 8.95 6.09
N LYS A 167 4.98 7.87 5.34
CA LYS A 167 3.59 7.41 5.11
C LYS A 167 2.89 7.13 6.44
N MET A 168 3.55 6.45 7.37
CA MET A 168 2.96 6.18 8.69
C MET A 168 2.67 7.48 9.46
N VAL A 169 3.49 8.52 9.29
CA VAL A 169 3.26 9.83 9.92
C VAL A 169 2.10 10.57 9.24
N TRP A 170 2.15 10.71 7.92
CA TRP A 170 1.18 11.52 7.17
C TRP A 170 -0.20 10.90 7.15
N GLU A 171 -0.30 9.59 6.96
CA GLU A 171 -1.57 8.88 6.88
C GLU A 171 -2.25 8.67 8.25
N THR A 172 -1.53 8.87 9.35
CA THR A 172 -2.07 8.82 10.73
C THR A 172 -2.66 10.16 11.18
N ARG A 173 -2.20 11.28 10.60
CA ARG A 173 -2.64 12.63 10.96
C ARG A 173 -3.99 12.95 10.34
#